data_AF-A0A947T4G5-F1
#
_entry.id   AF-A0A947T4G5-F1
#
_cell.length_a   1.000
_cell.length_b   1.000
_cell.length_c   1.000
_cell.angle_alpha   90.00
_cell.angle_beta   90.00
_cell.angle_gamma   90.00
#
_symmetry.space_group_name_H-M   'P 1'
#
loop_
_entity.id
_entity.type
_entity.pdbx_description
1 polymer ?
#
loop_
_entity_poly.entity_id
_entity_poly.type
_entity_poly.pdbx_seq_one_letter_code
_entity_poly.pdbx_strand_id
1 'polypeptide(L)'
;PRRAPAEPAGGRERAERELLRLMLANHPGLAGLHYEAALFNDPVHAAAYEMLRPALEALGPGEPPDLGSLLSGGDDGMTQMLSGLALADRPLAEPGEVIRKLEAEALDGRIQALRRRVAALDPAAEPEVYSEQFEELIALERQRRELRSPA
;
A
#
# COMPACT_ATOMS: atom_id res chain seq x y z
N PRO A 1 -9.90 -20.38 20.26
CA PRO A 1 -9.28 -19.70 19.09
C PRO A 1 -9.80 -18.27 18.91
N ARG A 2 -8.99 -17.26 19.28
CA ARG A 2 -9.31 -15.85 19.03
C ARG A 2 -9.11 -15.56 17.53
N ARG A 3 -10.21 -15.39 16.79
CA ARG A 3 -10.18 -14.67 15.50
C ARG A 3 -9.76 -13.23 15.81
N ALA A 4 -8.62 -12.79 15.27
CA ALA A 4 -8.36 -11.36 15.20
C ALA A 4 -9.47 -10.73 14.33
N PRO A 5 -10.08 -9.61 14.75
CA PRO A 5 -11.03 -8.91 13.91
C PRO A 5 -10.31 -8.44 12.65
N ALA A 6 -10.97 -8.53 11.49
CA ALA A 6 -10.52 -7.82 10.31
C ALA A 6 -10.43 -6.34 10.72
N GLU A 7 -9.24 -5.73 10.65
CA GLU A 7 -9.16 -4.28 10.80
C GLU A 7 -10.10 -3.69 9.75
N PRO A 8 -11.03 -2.80 10.13
CA PRO A 8 -11.95 -2.18 9.17
C PRO A 8 -11.13 -1.49 8.08
N ALA A 9 -11.71 -1.27 6.91
CA ALA A 9 -11.08 -0.63 5.75
C ALA A 9 -10.25 0.64 6.07
N GLY A 10 -10.56 1.31 7.19
CA GLY A 10 -9.76 2.42 7.74
C GLY A 10 -8.34 2.08 8.18
N GLY A 11 -7.95 0.81 8.39
CA GLY A 11 -6.58 0.41 8.71
C GLY A 11 -5.64 0.58 7.51
N ARG A 12 -6.08 0.09 6.34
CA ARG A 12 -5.37 0.23 5.06
C ARG A 12 -5.33 1.66 4.58
N GLU A 13 -6.51 2.28 4.50
CA GLU A 13 -6.69 3.64 3.99
C GLU A 13 -5.84 4.62 4.81
N ARG A 14 -5.76 4.41 6.12
CA ARG A 14 -4.88 5.17 7.00
C ARG A 14 -3.41 4.95 6.67
N ALA A 15 -2.97 3.71 6.46
CA ALA A 15 -1.59 3.40 6.09
C ALA A 15 -1.21 4.02 4.72
N GLU A 16 -2.12 4.01 3.75
CA GLU A 16 -1.94 4.67 2.46
C GLU A 16 -1.75 6.18 2.63
N ARG A 17 -2.59 6.82 3.47
CA ARG A 17 -2.44 8.23 3.81
C ARG A 17 -1.17 8.53 4.59
N GLU A 18 -0.69 7.63 5.46
CA GLU A 18 0.62 7.81 6.10
C GLU A 18 1.75 7.78 5.07
N LEU A 19 1.70 6.87 4.09
CA LEU A 19 2.72 6.81 3.04
C LEU A 19 2.73 8.11 2.22
N LEU A 20 1.56 8.64 1.87
CA LEU A 20 1.46 9.96 1.22
C LEU A 20 1.99 11.09 2.10
N ARG A 21 1.75 11.07 3.43
CA ARG A 21 2.34 12.05 4.36
C ARG A 21 3.86 11.98 4.41
N LEU A 22 4.42 10.77 4.40
CA LEU A 22 5.87 10.57 4.37
C LEU A 22 6.47 11.09 3.07
N MET A 23 5.80 10.88 1.94
CA MET A 23 6.18 11.42 0.63
C MET A 23 6.12 12.94 0.61
N LEU A 24 5.04 13.55 1.10
CA LEU A 24 4.89 15.02 1.19
C LEU A 24 5.96 15.66 2.08
N ALA A 25 6.47 14.94 3.08
CA ALA A 25 7.57 15.38 3.92
C ALA A 25 8.96 15.06 3.35
N ASN A 26 9.03 14.39 2.19
CA ASN A 26 10.25 13.78 1.63
C ASN A 26 11.08 13.05 2.70
N HIS A 27 10.41 12.22 3.50
CA HIS A 27 11.02 11.64 4.70
C HIS A 27 12.28 10.82 4.34
N PRO A 28 13.45 11.07 4.97
CA PRO A 28 14.71 10.44 4.56
C PRO A 28 14.70 8.92 4.71
N GLY A 29 13.91 8.38 5.65
CA GLY A 29 13.72 6.94 5.82
C GLY A 29 12.95 6.25 4.69
N LEU A 30 12.40 6.99 3.71
CA LEU A 30 11.90 6.40 2.46
C LEU A 30 13.03 6.04 1.50
N ALA A 31 14.20 6.69 1.63
CA ALA A 31 15.34 6.43 0.77
C ALA A 31 15.81 4.97 0.96
N GLY A 32 15.86 4.21 -0.14
CA GLY A 32 16.26 2.80 -0.13
C GLY A 32 15.13 1.82 0.21
N LEU A 33 13.90 2.29 0.45
CA LEU A 33 12.72 1.41 0.52
C LEU A 33 12.08 1.29 -0.87
N HIS A 34 11.65 0.09 -1.21
CA HIS A 34 10.91 -0.16 -2.46
C HIS A 34 9.40 -0.03 -2.20
N TYR A 35 8.74 0.87 -2.91
CA TYR A 35 7.30 1.06 -2.85
C TYR A 35 6.77 1.61 -4.17
N GLU A 36 5.63 1.08 -4.62
CA GLU A 36 5.03 1.35 -5.93
C GLU A 36 3.54 1.72 -5.79
N ALA A 37 2.96 2.29 -6.86
CA ALA A 37 1.54 2.61 -6.93
C ALA A 37 0.63 1.42 -6.60
N ALA A 38 1.07 0.19 -6.87
CA ALA A 38 0.33 -1.04 -6.58
C ALA A 38 0.08 -1.29 -5.09
N LEU A 39 0.76 -0.58 -4.17
CA LEU A 39 0.47 -0.64 -2.74
C LEU A 39 -0.82 0.10 -2.38
N PHE A 40 -1.26 1.03 -3.22
CA PHE A 40 -2.49 1.80 -3.00
C PHE A 40 -3.69 1.06 -3.59
N ASN A 41 -4.68 0.79 -2.75
CA ASN A 41 -5.95 0.23 -3.18
C ASN A 41 -6.95 1.31 -3.59
N ASP A 42 -6.85 2.51 -2.99
CA ASP A 42 -7.66 3.65 -3.41
C ASP A 42 -7.06 4.31 -4.68
N PRO A 43 -7.82 4.45 -5.77
CA PRO A 43 -7.33 5.05 -7.01
C PRO A 43 -6.92 6.52 -6.85
N VAL A 44 -7.53 7.27 -5.93
CA VAL A 44 -7.16 8.66 -5.63
C VAL A 44 -5.79 8.70 -4.96
N HIS A 45 -5.51 7.79 -4.03
CA HIS A 45 -4.20 7.70 -3.38
C HIS A 45 -3.11 7.24 -4.37
N ALA A 46 -3.42 6.29 -5.25
CA ALA A 46 -2.50 5.83 -6.29
C ALA A 46 -2.13 6.97 -7.26
N ALA A 47 -3.12 7.76 -7.69
CA ALA A 47 -2.89 8.92 -8.54
C ALA A 47 -2.07 10.01 -7.82
N ALA A 48 -2.30 10.22 -6.52
CA ALA A 48 -1.48 11.11 -5.71
C ALA A 48 -0.02 10.64 -5.60
N TYR A 49 0.22 9.34 -5.43
CA TYR A 49 1.57 8.76 -5.47
C TYR A 49 2.27 9.05 -6.80
N GLU A 50 1.60 8.80 -7.93
CA GLU A 50 2.16 9.02 -9.27
C GLU A 50 2.47 10.50 -9.53
N MET A 51 1.68 11.41 -8.96
CA MET A 51 1.95 12.86 -9.01
C MET A 51 3.18 13.24 -8.18
N LEU A 52 3.31 12.70 -6.97
CA LEU A 52 4.39 13.07 -6.05
C LEU A 52 5.75 12.46 -6.43
N ARG A 53 5.76 11.23 -6.95
CA ARG A 53 7.00 10.47 -7.20
C ARG A 53 8.05 11.23 -8.04
N PRO A 54 7.72 11.79 -9.22
CA PRO A 54 8.73 12.47 -10.06
C PRO A 54 9.38 13.67 -9.37
N ALA A 55 8.62 14.37 -8.53
CA ALA A 55 9.13 15.52 -7.78
C ALA A 55 10.09 15.09 -6.66
N LEU A 56 9.82 13.97 -6.00
CA LEU A 56 10.71 13.43 -4.96
C LEU A 56 11.98 12.81 -5.54
N GLU A 57 11.90 12.18 -6.71
CA GLU A 57 13.08 11.66 -7.42
C GLU A 57 14.08 12.75 -7.81
N ALA A 58 13.61 13.98 -8.01
CA ALA A 58 14.45 15.13 -8.31
C ALA A 58 15.11 15.77 -7.06
N LEU A 59 14.72 15.34 -5.86
CA LEU A 59 15.16 15.92 -4.59
C LEU A 59 16.14 14.99 -3.84
N GLY A 60 17.02 15.59 -3.04
CA GLY A 60 17.80 14.82 -2.07
C GLY A 60 16.92 14.26 -0.95
N PRO A 61 17.28 13.15 -0.29
CA PRO A 61 16.53 12.65 0.87
C PRO A 61 16.41 13.71 1.98
N GLY A 62 15.19 13.97 2.46
CA GLY A 62 14.93 14.98 3.50
C GLY A 62 14.87 16.43 3.00
N GLU A 63 15.09 16.68 1.71
CA GLU A 63 14.93 18.01 1.12
C GLU A 63 13.44 18.37 0.99
N PRO A 64 12.98 19.51 1.53
CA PRO A 64 11.56 19.83 1.56
C PRO A 64 11.03 20.06 0.13
N PRO A 65 9.97 19.36 -0.30
CA PRO A 65 9.38 19.60 -1.61
C PRO A 65 8.62 20.92 -1.65
N ASP A 66 8.60 21.57 -2.83
CA ASP A 66 7.76 22.74 -3.07
C ASP A 66 6.29 22.31 -3.22
N LEU A 67 5.59 22.21 -2.09
CA LEU A 67 4.18 21.84 -2.03
C LEU A 67 3.28 22.84 -2.77
N GLY A 68 3.66 24.12 -2.83
CA GLY A 68 2.86 25.14 -3.53
C GLY A 68 2.81 24.85 -5.03
N SER A 69 3.96 24.55 -5.62
CA SER A 69 4.04 24.17 -7.03
C SER A 69 3.43 22.80 -7.30
N LEU A 70 3.63 21.81 -6.42
CA LEU A 70 3.11 20.45 -6.60
C LEU A 70 1.59 20.37 -6.56
N LEU A 71 0.97 21.13 -5.64
CA LEU A 71 -0.46 21.07 -5.39
C LEU A 71 -1.26 22.00 -6.32
N SER A 72 -0.60 22.88 -7.08
CA SER A 72 -1.26 23.79 -8.03
C SER A 72 -1.76 23.10 -9.32
N GLY A 73 -1.33 21.85 -9.59
CA GLY A 73 -1.66 21.11 -10.82
C GLY A 73 -2.67 19.97 -10.67
N GLY A 74 -3.19 19.72 -9.47
CA GLY A 74 -4.09 18.59 -9.18
C GLY A 74 -5.59 18.92 -9.32
N ASP A 75 -6.41 17.87 -9.39
CA ASP A 75 -7.87 17.98 -9.21
C ASP A 75 -8.21 18.51 -7.81
N ASP A 76 -9.26 19.34 -7.69
CA ASP A 76 -9.58 20.11 -6.48
C ASP A 76 -9.71 19.20 -5.24
N GLY A 77 -10.28 18.01 -5.40
CA GLY A 77 -10.46 17.05 -4.29
C GLY A 77 -9.15 16.40 -3.83
N MET A 78 -8.28 16.00 -4.76
CA MET A 78 -6.99 15.39 -4.44
C MET A 78 -6.05 16.41 -3.79
N THR A 79 -6.01 17.62 -4.34
CA THR A 79 -5.22 18.74 -3.81
C THR A 79 -5.64 19.09 -2.39
N GLN A 80 -6.94 19.12 -2.10
CA GLN A 80 -7.45 19.35 -0.75
C GLN A 80 -7.04 18.24 0.23
N MET A 81 -7.12 16.97 -0.20
CA MET A 81 -6.67 15.82 0.60
C MET A 81 -5.17 15.93 0.93
N LEU A 82 -4.32 16.15 -0.08
CA LEU A 82 -2.87 16.24 0.11
C LEU A 82 -2.47 17.42 1.00
N SER A 83 -3.13 18.57 0.82
CA SER A 83 -2.94 19.75 1.69
C SER A 83 -3.28 19.42 3.15
N GLY A 84 -4.41 18.74 3.38
CA GLY A 84 -4.81 18.31 4.73
C GLY A 84 -3.84 17.31 5.36
N LEU A 85 -3.25 16.43 4.55
CA LEU A 85 -2.23 15.49 5.01
C LEU A 85 -0.91 16.17 5.37
N ALA A 86 -0.47 17.14 4.56
CA ALA A 86 0.76 17.91 4.79
C ALA A 86 0.68 18.77 6.05
N LEU A 87 -0.49 19.37 6.31
CA LEU A 87 -0.74 20.24 7.47
C LEU A 87 -1.13 19.48 8.75
N ALA A 88 -1.23 18.15 8.68
CA ALA A 88 -1.63 17.35 9.84
C ALA A 88 -0.58 17.43 10.96
N ASP A 89 -0.95 18.08 12.07
CA ASP A 89 -0.13 18.25 13.27
C ASP A 89 -0.08 16.97 14.11
N ARG A 90 0.68 16.00 13.61
CA ARG A 90 0.98 14.74 14.31
C ARG A 90 2.29 14.15 13.78
N PRO A 91 3.00 13.37 14.61
CA PRO A 91 4.23 12.70 14.18
C PRO A 91 4.04 11.89 12.90
N LEU A 92 5.11 11.84 12.10
CA LEU A 92 5.22 10.92 10.98
C LEU A 92 5.43 9.50 11.51
N ALA A 93 4.85 8.52 10.82
CA ALA A 93 5.04 7.12 11.16
C ALA A 93 6.40 6.62 10.67
N GLU A 94 6.87 5.49 11.19
CA GLU A 94 8.09 4.85 10.69
C GLU A 94 7.87 4.29 9.27
N PRO A 95 8.63 4.73 8.24
CA PRO A 95 8.37 4.35 6.84
C PRO A 95 8.33 2.84 6.60
N GLY A 96 9.28 2.11 7.17
CA GLY A 96 9.35 0.65 7.03
C GLY A 96 8.18 -0.07 7.69
N GLU A 97 7.55 0.49 8.73
CA GLU A 97 6.33 -0.10 9.32
C GLU A 97 5.11 0.15 8.44
N VAL A 98 4.97 1.35 7.90
CA VAL A 98 3.87 1.71 6.99
C VAL A 98 3.90 0.83 5.73
N ILE A 99 5.06 0.70 5.09
CA ILE A 99 5.22 -0.11 3.86
C ILE A 99 4.94 -1.58 4.16
N ARG A 100 5.53 -2.16 5.22
CA ARG A 100 5.26 -3.56 5.61
C ARG A 100 3.77 -3.80 5.91
N LYS A 101 3.08 -2.84 6.52
CA LYS A 101 1.64 -2.92 6.75
C LYS A 101 0.87 -2.96 5.42
N LEU A 102 1.18 -2.07 4.49
CA LEU A 102 0.54 -2.04 3.16
C LEU A 102 0.79 -3.32 2.37
N GLU A 103 2.01 -3.85 2.38
CA GLU A 103 2.38 -5.11 1.74
C GLU A 103 1.61 -6.29 2.33
N ALA A 104 1.56 -6.39 3.67
CA ALA A 104 0.84 -7.45 4.37
C ALA A 104 -0.65 -7.42 4.03
N GLU A 105 -1.27 -6.25 4.02
CA GLU A 105 -2.68 -6.09 3.67
C GLU A 105 -2.95 -6.37 2.19
N ALA A 106 -2.04 -5.97 1.28
CA ALA A 106 -2.16 -6.27 -0.15
C ALA A 106 -2.09 -7.77 -0.40
N LEU A 107 -1.16 -8.45 0.27
CA LEU A 107 -1.02 -9.90 0.22
C LEU A 107 -2.27 -10.61 0.78
N ASP A 108 -2.78 -10.16 1.92
CA ASP A 108 -4.00 -10.73 2.51
C ASP A 108 -5.21 -10.55 1.58
N GLY A 109 -5.34 -9.40 0.92
CA GLY A 109 -6.36 -9.16 -0.11
C GLY A 109 -6.25 -10.14 -1.29
N ARG A 110 -5.04 -10.36 -1.81
CA ARG A 110 -4.77 -11.32 -2.90
C ARG A 110 -5.10 -12.75 -2.49
N ILE A 111 -4.69 -13.17 -1.30
CA ILE A 111 -5.01 -14.49 -0.75
C ILE A 111 -6.52 -14.69 -0.66
N GLN A 112 -7.27 -13.72 -0.14
CA GLN A 112 -8.72 -13.83 -0.03
C GLN A 112 -9.41 -13.89 -1.40
N ALA A 113 -8.95 -13.08 -2.36
CA ALA A 113 -9.47 -13.12 -3.72
C ALA A 113 -9.23 -14.49 -4.37
N LEU A 114 -8.01 -15.03 -4.24
CA LEU A 114 -7.63 -16.32 -4.81
C LEU A 114 -8.37 -17.48 -4.15
N ARG A 115 -8.54 -17.46 -2.82
CA ARG A 115 -9.37 -18.45 -2.10
C ARG A 115 -10.80 -18.49 -2.62
N ARG A 116 -11.41 -17.34 -2.91
CA ARG A 116 -12.77 -17.27 -3.48
C ARG A 116 -12.82 -17.86 -4.88
N ARG A 117 -11.80 -17.63 -5.71
CA ARG A 117 -11.70 -18.21 -7.06
C ARG A 117 -11.56 -19.73 -6.97
N VAL A 118 -10.61 -20.23 -6.19
CA VAL A 118 -10.39 -21.68 -5.97
C VAL A 118 -11.66 -22.35 -5.43
N ALA A 119 -12.37 -21.73 -4.50
CA ALA A 119 -13.62 -22.27 -3.95
C ALA A 119 -14.78 -22.30 -4.95
N ALA A 120 -14.71 -21.50 -6.02
CA ALA A 120 -15.73 -21.46 -7.08
C ALA A 120 -15.42 -22.41 -8.24
N LEU A 121 -14.19 -22.95 -8.33
CA LEU A 121 -13.80 -23.92 -9.34
C LEU A 121 -14.32 -25.32 -8.98
N ASP A 122 -14.71 -26.09 -10.00
CA ASP A 122 -14.97 -27.52 -9.86
C ASP A 122 -13.68 -28.30 -10.20
N PRO A 123 -13.04 -28.94 -9.21
CA PRO A 123 -11.80 -29.68 -9.42
C PRO A 123 -11.94 -30.89 -10.35
N ALA A 124 -13.16 -31.39 -10.56
CA ALA A 124 -13.43 -32.51 -11.46
C ALA A 124 -13.65 -32.06 -12.91
N ALA A 125 -14.17 -30.83 -13.10
CA ALA A 125 -14.40 -30.27 -14.42
C ALA A 125 -13.14 -29.58 -14.99
N GLU A 126 -12.37 -28.91 -14.13
CA GLU A 126 -11.19 -28.12 -14.52
C GLU A 126 -9.97 -28.42 -13.60
N PRO A 127 -9.44 -29.66 -13.62
CA PRO A 127 -8.40 -30.10 -12.68
C PRO A 127 -7.08 -29.34 -12.82
N GLU A 128 -6.68 -28.97 -14.04
CA GLU A 128 -5.45 -28.20 -14.28
C GLU A 128 -5.57 -26.77 -13.72
N VAL A 129 -6.67 -26.08 -14.03
CA VAL A 129 -6.93 -24.70 -13.55
C VAL A 129 -7.03 -24.67 -12.02
N TYR A 130 -7.70 -25.66 -11.42
CA TYR A 130 -7.75 -25.80 -9.97
C TYR A 130 -6.35 -25.96 -9.36
N SER A 131 -5.53 -26.84 -9.94
CA SER A 131 -4.17 -27.12 -9.44
C SER A 131 -3.28 -25.89 -9.50
N GLU A 132 -3.27 -25.16 -10.63
CA GLU A 132 -2.50 -23.92 -10.79
C GLU A 132 -2.90 -22.86 -9.75
N GLN A 133 -4.21 -22.59 -9.60
CA GLN A 133 -4.71 -21.59 -8.65
C GLN A 133 -4.45 -22.00 -7.19
N PHE A 134 -4.46 -23.31 -6.90
CA PHE A 134 -4.16 -23.84 -5.57
C PHE A 134 -2.66 -23.74 -5.24
N GLU A 135 -1.78 -24.00 -6.20
CA GLU A 135 -0.33 -23.81 -6.05
C GLU A 135 0.02 -22.34 -5.81
N GLU A 136 -0.58 -21.42 -6.58
CA GLU A 136 -0.42 -19.98 -6.36
C GLU A 136 -0.87 -19.58 -4.94
N LEU A 137 -1.98 -20.15 -4.44
CA LEU A 137 -2.47 -19.89 -3.09
C LEU A 137 -1.46 -20.35 -2.02
N ILE A 138 -0.85 -21.52 -2.20
CA ILE A 138 0.19 -22.02 -1.29
C ILE A 138 1.41 -21.09 -1.30
N ALA A 139 1.83 -20.61 -2.48
CA ALA A 139 2.96 -19.69 -2.61
C ALA A 139 2.69 -18.38 -1.85
N LEU A 140 1.51 -17.77 -2.03
CA LEU A 140 1.13 -16.54 -1.32
C LEU A 140 1.03 -16.76 0.21
N GLU A 141 0.54 -17.91 0.65
CA GLU A 141 0.48 -18.25 2.08
C GLU A 141 1.88 -18.41 2.72
N ARG A 142 2.86 -18.93 1.97
CA ARG A 142 4.27 -18.99 2.39
C ARG A 142 4.85 -17.59 2.52
N GLN A 143 4.67 -16.74 1.50
CA GLN A 143 5.09 -15.34 1.53
C GLN A 143 4.51 -14.60 2.75
N ARG A 144 3.23 -14.84 3.11
CA ARG A 144 2.61 -14.21 4.29
C ARG A 144 3.29 -14.63 5.59
N ARG A 145 3.75 -15.88 5.68
CA ARG A 145 4.46 -16.39 6.86
C ARG A 145 5.83 -15.75 7.01
N GLU A 146 6.53 -15.54 5.90
CA GLU A 146 7.83 -14.86 5.86
C GLU A 146 7.69 -13.40 6.31
N LEU A 147 6.71 -12.66 5.78
CA LEU A 147 6.44 -11.27 6.20
C LEU A 147 6.10 -11.13 7.70
N ARG A 148 5.50 -12.16 8.32
CA ARG A 148 5.14 -12.15 9.75
C ARG A 148 6.24 -12.66 10.67
N SER A 149 7.29 -13.28 10.13
CA SER A 149 8.41 -13.82 10.91
C SER A 149 9.61 -12.90 10.68
N PRO A 150 9.78 -11.83 11.48
CA PRO A 150 10.98 -11.01 11.37
C PRO A 150 12.19 -11.91 11.66
N ALA A 151 13.14 -11.94 10.74
CA ALA A 151 14.47 -12.49 10.96
C ALA A 151 15.24 -11.65 11.98
#